data_AF-A0A2H4TYZ5-F1
#
_entry.id   AF-A0A2H4TYZ5-F1
#
_cell.length_a   1.000
_cell.length_b   1.000
_cell.length_c   1.000
_cell.angle_alpha   90.00
_cell.angle_beta   90.00
_cell.angle_gamma   90.00
#
_symmetry.space_group_name_H-M   'P 1'
#
loop_
_entity.id
_entity.type
_entity.pdbx_description
1 polymer ?
#
loop_
_entity_poly.entity_id
_entity_poly.type
_entity_poly.pdbx_seq_one_letter_code
_entity_poly.pdbx_strand_id
1 'polypeptide(L)'
;MLGLIRFFLASCVIAFHLTARIPALGNFAVNCFYVISGFLITYILHETYKFNFSMFWKNRILRLFPAYIFFLVMGFLIIKLIPSAKEFHSNWTGNFLPGDLLGNLLIFPWAFLSDNAVANPFGAFSSIYHFAIDGNRFRIVTSSWSVGVEITCYFLLWLFIARNKFTAITSILLSLLYHAYVYVVHHSFDMAYFPFLAATLPFSMGSLGYFAHRKFKAMYLSPHKAFLITFICIGIFITNWHLYTINALGQYNIILYYTNNVIALFTTLVLLKIKTNIHLEKILKWFGDLAYPIFLCQYFGGFLAWLAIGGENRGLSIFLLGYPISIALGIVCVILIDKPLIKIRAKIRADAQSKNNQENSSR
;
A
#
# COMPACT_ATOMS: atom_id res chain seq x y z
N MET A 1 -9.39 13.72 7.58
CA MET A 1 -8.62 13.96 6.34
C MET A 1 -7.88 12.73 5.81
N LEU A 2 -7.39 11.83 6.68
CA LEU A 2 -6.61 10.65 6.25
C LEU A 2 -7.28 9.74 5.19
N GLY A 3 -8.61 9.69 5.12
CA GLY A 3 -9.29 8.93 4.07
C GLY A 3 -9.17 9.56 2.67
N LEU A 4 -9.18 10.89 2.58
CA LEU A 4 -9.01 11.62 1.33
C LEU A 4 -7.59 11.45 0.76
N ILE A 5 -6.56 11.57 1.60
CA ILE A 5 -5.18 11.37 1.14
C ILE A 5 -4.96 9.94 0.67
N ARG A 6 -5.54 8.93 1.35
CA ARG A 6 -5.45 7.53 0.90
C ARG A 6 -6.14 7.30 -0.43
N PHE A 7 -7.30 7.91 -0.64
CA PHE A 7 -7.99 7.83 -1.94
C PHE A 7 -7.15 8.48 -3.04
N PHE A 8 -6.64 9.70 -2.80
CA PHE A 8 -5.72 10.39 -3.73
C PHE A 8 -4.50 9.53 -4.09
N LEU A 9 -3.82 8.94 -3.11
CA LEU A 9 -2.66 8.08 -3.34
C LEU A 9 -3.04 6.83 -4.18
N ALA A 10 -4.21 6.23 -3.95
CA ALA A 10 -4.69 5.12 -4.79
C ALA A 10 -4.96 5.61 -6.22
N SER A 11 -5.57 6.78 -6.40
CA SER A 11 -5.76 7.39 -7.72
C SER A 11 -4.44 7.64 -8.44
N CYS A 12 -3.38 8.07 -7.73
CA CYS A 12 -2.03 8.23 -8.29
C CYS A 12 -1.46 6.90 -8.81
N VAL A 13 -1.66 5.79 -8.09
CA VAL A 13 -1.24 4.45 -8.54
C VAL A 13 -1.99 4.04 -9.81
N ILE A 14 -3.30 4.29 -9.86
CA ILE A 14 -4.12 3.97 -11.04
C ILE A 14 -3.66 4.81 -12.25
N ALA A 15 -3.46 6.10 -12.05
CA ALA A 15 -2.96 7.00 -13.09
C ALA A 15 -1.60 6.53 -13.63
N PHE A 16 -0.66 6.16 -12.74
CA PHE A 16 0.63 5.61 -13.12
C PHE A 16 0.49 4.39 -14.04
N HIS A 17 -0.29 3.40 -13.63
CA HIS A 17 -0.39 2.13 -14.36
C HIS A 17 -1.22 2.21 -15.64
N LEU A 18 -2.34 2.95 -15.64
CA LEU A 18 -3.25 2.99 -16.79
C LEU A 18 -2.81 3.98 -17.87
N THR A 19 -2.16 5.09 -17.50
CA THR A 19 -1.66 6.05 -18.51
C THR A 19 -0.34 5.61 -19.13
N ALA A 20 0.52 4.91 -18.37
CA ALA A 20 1.91 4.61 -18.73
C ALA A 20 2.77 5.85 -19.11
N ARG A 21 2.32 7.08 -18.78
CA ARG A 21 2.98 8.34 -19.16
C ARG A 21 3.47 9.17 -17.98
N ILE A 22 3.21 8.71 -16.75
CA ILE A 22 3.44 9.47 -15.52
C ILE A 22 4.43 8.69 -14.64
N PRO A 23 5.73 8.69 -14.98
CA PRO A 23 6.71 7.78 -14.38
C PRO A 23 6.84 7.96 -12.87
N ALA A 24 7.14 6.87 -12.17
CA ALA A 24 7.40 6.81 -10.72
C ALA A 24 6.28 7.31 -9.77
N LEU A 25 5.17 7.87 -10.28
CA LEU A 25 4.10 8.41 -9.43
C LEU A 25 3.48 7.31 -8.55
N GLY A 26 3.32 6.11 -9.09
CA GLY A 26 2.86 4.95 -8.33
C GLY A 26 3.85 4.56 -7.23
N ASN A 27 5.17 4.57 -7.53
CA ASN A 27 6.22 4.27 -6.55
C ASN A 27 6.18 5.25 -5.36
N PHE A 28 6.04 6.55 -5.65
CA PHE A 28 5.91 7.59 -4.64
C PHE A 28 4.65 7.39 -3.79
N ALA A 29 3.52 7.09 -4.43
CA ALA A 29 2.27 6.87 -3.73
C ALA A 29 2.30 5.64 -2.81
N VAL A 30 2.88 4.53 -3.27
CA VAL A 30 3.06 3.30 -2.48
C VAL A 30 3.97 3.55 -1.27
N ASN A 31 5.06 4.31 -1.42
CA ASN A 31 5.90 4.70 -0.29
C ASN A 31 5.13 5.54 0.75
N CYS A 32 4.28 6.46 0.31
CA CYS A 32 3.40 7.18 1.23
C CYS A 32 2.42 6.24 1.96
N PHE A 33 1.85 5.25 1.26
CA PHE A 33 1.04 4.22 1.90
C PHE A 33 1.81 3.44 2.94
N TYR A 34 3.06 3.04 2.67
CA TYR A 34 3.91 2.34 3.64
C TYR A 34 4.20 3.18 4.90
N VAL A 35 4.44 4.48 4.77
CA VAL A 35 4.60 5.37 5.94
C VAL A 35 3.29 5.48 6.74
N ILE A 36 2.16 5.70 6.05
CA ILE A 36 0.83 5.74 6.70
C ILE A 36 0.54 4.42 7.41
N SER A 37 0.81 3.28 6.76
CA SER A 37 0.58 1.96 7.32
C SER A 37 1.50 1.68 8.50
N GLY A 38 2.79 2.05 8.44
CA GLY A 38 3.71 1.97 9.57
C GLY A 38 3.19 2.71 10.80
N PHE A 39 2.68 3.92 10.60
CA PHE A 39 2.05 4.69 11.67
C PHE A 39 0.81 3.98 12.23
N LEU A 40 -0.15 3.64 11.37
CA LEU A 40 -1.45 3.12 11.78
C LEU A 40 -1.35 1.73 12.41
N ILE A 41 -0.44 0.89 11.94
CA ILE A 41 -0.21 -0.44 12.51
C ILE A 41 0.46 -0.33 13.87
N THR A 42 1.50 0.51 14.03
CA THR A 42 2.09 0.77 15.35
C THR A 42 1.03 1.34 16.30
N TYR A 43 0.16 2.24 15.84
CA TYR A 43 -0.95 2.76 16.64
C TYR A 43 -1.89 1.65 17.13
N ILE A 44 -2.42 0.79 16.26
CA ILE A 44 -3.34 -0.27 16.71
C ILE A 44 -2.66 -1.36 17.54
N LEU A 45 -1.36 -1.62 17.31
CA LEU A 45 -0.58 -2.55 18.13
C LEU A 45 -0.44 -2.06 19.57
N HIS A 46 -0.20 -0.76 19.77
CA HIS A 46 -0.07 -0.15 21.10
C HIS A 46 -1.41 0.19 21.75
N GLU A 47 -2.38 0.70 21.00
CA GLU A 47 -3.62 1.25 21.58
C GLU A 47 -4.78 0.25 21.64
N THR A 48 -4.78 -0.77 20.77
CA THR A 48 -5.91 -1.70 20.65
C THR A 48 -5.53 -3.12 21.03
N TYR A 49 -4.53 -3.69 20.36
CA TYR A 49 -4.24 -5.12 20.48
C TYR A 49 -3.20 -5.46 21.54
N LYS A 50 -2.41 -4.48 22.01
CA LYS A 50 -1.29 -4.70 22.96
C LYS A 50 -0.39 -5.86 22.52
N PHE A 51 -0.10 -5.92 21.22
CA PHE A 51 0.67 -6.99 20.57
C PHE A 51 0.07 -8.42 20.66
N ASN A 52 -1.21 -8.57 21.03
CA ASN A 52 -1.90 -9.87 20.96
C ASN A 52 -1.94 -10.39 19.51
N PHE A 53 -1.20 -11.46 19.23
CA PHE A 53 -1.02 -12.04 17.90
C PHE A 53 -2.37 -12.43 17.26
N SER A 54 -3.19 -13.20 17.98
CA SER A 54 -4.44 -13.77 17.44
C SER A 54 -5.42 -12.68 17.04
N MET A 55 -5.69 -11.71 17.93
CA MET A 55 -6.66 -10.65 17.67
C MET A 55 -6.18 -9.68 16.58
N PHE A 56 -4.89 -9.36 16.58
CA PHE A 56 -4.29 -8.53 15.54
C PHE A 56 -4.46 -9.18 14.16
N TRP A 57 -3.99 -10.42 13.99
CA TRP A 57 -4.01 -11.10 12.69
C TRP A 57 -5.42 -11.43 12.22
N LYS A 58 -6.34 -11.86 13.10
CA LYS A 58 -7.76 -12.03 12.74
C LYS A 58 -8.33 -10.74 12.13
N ASN A 59 -8.04 -9.58 12.72
CA ASN A 59 -8.53 -8.32 12.19
C ASN A 59 -7.86 -7.88 10.89
N ARG A 60 -6.56 -8.21 10.70
CA ARG A 60 -5.82 -7.93 9.46
C ARG A 60 -6.29 -8.80 8.31
N ILE A 61 -6.46 -10.10 8.55
CA ILE A 61 -7.01 -11.05 7.57
C ILE A 61 -8.39 -10.57 7.12
N LEU A 62 -9.30 -10.29 8.06
CA LEU A 62 -10.64 -9.75 7.73
C LEU A 62 -10.62 -8.36 7.06
N ARG A 63 -9.52 -7.62 7.11
CA ARG A 63 -9.38 -6.33 6.42
C ARG A 63 -8.92 -6.51 4.98
N LEU A 64 -8.00 -7.43 4.72
CA LEU A 64 -7.31 -7.55 3.43
C LEU A 64 -7.90 -8.66 2.56
N PHE A 65 -8.03 -9.86 3.13
CA PHE A 65 -8.37 -11.06 2.36
C PHE A 65 -9.76 -11.04 1.72
N PRO A 66 -10.84 -10.58 2.38
CA PRO A 66 -12.17 -10.65 1.77
C PRO A 66 -12.29 -9.88 0.46
N ALA A 67 -11.83 -8.61 0.44
CA ALA A 67 -11.81 -7.81 -0.78
C ALA A 67 -10.84 -8.39 -1.81
N TYR A 68 -9.68 -8.89 -1.37
CA TYR A 68 -8.72 -9.57 -2.25
C TYR A 68 -9.31 -10.81 -2.92
N ILE A 69 -9.97 -11.70 -2.17
CA ILE A 69 -10.60 -12.93 -2.68
C ILE A 69 -11.69 -12.58 -3.68
N PHE A 70 -12.51 -11.56 -3.39
CA PHE A 70 -13.51 -11.07 -4.35
C PHE A 70 -12.87 -10.71 -5.70
N PHE A 71 -11.79 -9.93 -5.67
CA PHE A 71 -11.07 -9.54 -6.89
C PHE A 71 -10.23 -10.65 -7.50
N LEU A 72 -9.79 -11.63 -6.72
CA LEU A 72 -9.11 -12.83 -7.20
C LEU A 72 -10.07 -13.69 -8.03
N VAL A 73 -11.27 -13.97 -7.52
CA VAL A 73 -12.29 -14.75 -8.23
C VAL A 73 -12.74 -14.00 -9.49
N MET A 74 -13.05 -12.70 -9.36
CA MET A 74 -13.44 -11.88 -10.51
C MET A 74 -12.33 -11.81 -11.57
N GLY A 75 -11.08 -11.58 -11.16
CA GLY A 75 -9.93 -11.54 -12.05
C GLY A 75 -9.69 -12.87 -12.75
N PHE A 76 -9.84 -13.99 -12.04
CA PHE A 76 -9.76 -15.33 -12.64
C PHE A 76 -10.83 -15.52 -13.73
N LEU A 77 -12.07 -15.11 -13.46
CA LEU A 77 -13.16 -15.18 -14.45
C LEU A 77 -12.87 -14.29 -15.66
N ILE A 78 -12.41 -13.05 -15.44
CA ILE A 78 -12.03 -12.12 -16.51
C ILE A 78 -10.94 -12.73 -17.40
N ILE A 79 -9.85 -13.21 -16.81
CA ILE A 79 -8.70 -13.76 -17.55
C ILE A 79 -9.09 -15.04 -18.31
N LYS A 80 -9.97 -15.87 -17.74
CA LYS A 80 -10.39 -17.14 -18.35
C LYS A 80 -11.43 -16.97 -19.46
N LEU A 81 -12.38 -16.03 -19.29
CA LEU A 81 -13.54 -15.90 -20.18
C LEU A 81 -13.35 -14.85 -21.27
N ILE A 82 -12.47 -13.87 -21.06
CA ILE A 82 -12.28 -12.77 -22.00
C ILE A 82 -10.95 -12.97 -22.75
N PRO A 83 -10.95 -13.04 -24.09
CA PRO A 83 -9.73 -13.21 -24.87
C PRO A 83 -8.80 -12.00 -24.72
N SER A 84 -7.54 -12.15 -25.13
CA SER A 84 -6.54 -11.07 -25.17
C SER A 84 -6.12 -10.51 -23.80
N ALA A 85 -6.44 -11.18 -22.69
CA ALA A 85 -5.94 -10.81 -21.36
C ALA A 85 -4.40 -10.72 -21.29
N LYS A 86 -3.70 -11.66 -21.95
CA LYS A 86 -2.23 -11.68 -22.05
C LYS A 86 -1.66 -10.48 -22.82
N GLU A 87 -2.37 -10.01 -23.85
CA GLU A 87 -1.97 -8.83 -24.63
C GLU A 87 -2.06 -7.57 -23.78
N PHE A 88 -3.08 -7.49 -22.92
CA PHE A 88 -3.22 -6.37 -22.01
C PHE A 88 -2.18 -6.40 -20.88
N HIS A 89 -1.86 -7.55 -20.27
CA HIS A 89 -0.91 -7.63 -19.15
C HIS A 89 -0.02 -8.87 -19.18
N SER A 90 1.30 -8.67 -19.06
CA SER A 90 2.31 -9.72 -19.16
C SER A 90 2.20 -10.81 -18.09
N ASN A 91 1.75 -10.49 -16.87
CA ASN A 91 1.44 -11.48 -15.82
C ASN A 91 0.20 -12.35 -16.07
N TRP A 92 -0.59 -12.11 -17.12
CA TRP A 92 -1.78 -12.90 -17.45
C TRP A 92 -1.49 -13.90 -18.58
N THR A 93 -0.31 -14.53 -18.54
CA THR A 93 0.15 -15.49 -19.57
C THR A 93 -0.62 -16.81 -19.58
N GLY A 94 -1.30 -17.18 -18.48
CA GLY A 94 -1.89 -18.50 -18.27
C GLY A 94 -0.89 -19.58 -17.84
N ASN A 95 0.42 -19.29 -17.84
CA ASN A 95 1.46 -20.23 -17.42
C ASN A 95 1.61 -20.20 -15.90
N PHE A 96 1.24 -21.28 -15.24
CA PHE A 96 1.13 -21.33 -13.80
C PHE A 96 2.30 -22.07 -13.16
N LEU A 97 3.01 -21.41 -12.24
CA LEU A 97 4.06 -22.05 -11.44
C LEU A 97 3.54 -22.41 -10.04
N PRO A 98 4.10 -23.44 -9.36
CA PRO A 98 3.66 -23.83 -8.02
C PRO A 98 3.67 -22.67 -7.00
N GLY A 99 4.67 -21.80 -7.05
CA GLY A 99 4.75 -20.61 -6.19
C GLY A 99 3.63 -19.60 -6.46
N ASP A 100 3.13 -19.53 -7.69
CA ASP A 100 2.08 -18.59 -8.10
C ASP A 100 0.73 -18.96 -7.47
N LEU A 101 0.48 -20.24 -7.20
CA LEU A 101 -0.68 -20.68 -6.42
C LEU A 101 -0.69 -20.10 -5.03
N LEU A 102 0.44 -20.29 -4.33
CA LEU A 102 0.58 -19.81 -2.96
C LEU A 102 0.52 -18.28 -2.91
N GLY A 103 1.16 -17.61 -3.88
CA GLY A 103 1.05 -16.16 -4.04
C GLY A 103 -0.39 -15.70 -4.21
N ASN A 104 -1.12 -16.25 -5.19
CA ASN A 104 -2.50 -15.87 -5.46
C ASN A 104 -3.48 -16.25 -4.34
N LEU A 105 -3.21 -17.27 -3.53
CA LEU A 105 -4.10 -17.66 -2.43
C LEU A 105 -3.79 -16.94 -1.11
N LEU A 106 -2.51 -16.72 -0.80
CA LEU A 106 -2.06 -16.30 0.53
C LEU A 106 -1.52 -14.86 0.57
N ILE A 107 -1.33 -14.20 -0.59
CA ILE A 107 -0.81 -12.84 -0.77
C ILE A 107 0.65 -12.66 -0.32
N PHE A 108 0.98 -12.99 0.94
CA PHE A 108 2.30 -12.80 1.53
C PHE A 108 3.45 -13.48 0.75
N PRO A 109 3.27 -14.62 0.07
CA PRO A 109 4.37 -15.21 -0.71
C PRO A 109 4.85 -14.29 -1.82
N TRP A 110 4.01 -13.37 -2.33
CA TRP A 110 4.45 -12.38 -3.31
C TRP A 110 5.57 -11.47 -2.80
N ALA A 111 5.77 -11.31 -1.48
CA ALA A 111 6.92 -10.58 -0.94
C ALA A 111 8.26 -11.30 -1.16
N PHE A 112 8.20 -12.61 -1.46
CA PHE A 112 9.36 -13.49 -1.61
C PHE A 112 9.52 -14.01 -3.04
N LEU A 113 8.46 -14.06 -3.83
CA LEU A 113 8.53 -14.46 -5.23
C LEU A 113 9.05 -13.30 -6.09
N SER A 114 10.05 -13.56 -6.92
CA SER A 114 10.58 -12.57 -7.88
C SER A 114 10.41 -13.02 -9.32
N ASP A 115 10.34 -12.03 -10.20
CA ASP A 115 10.14 -12.15 -11.65
C ASP A 115 10.72 -10.91 -12.35
N ASN A 116 10.53 -10.76 -13.66
CA ASN A 116 11.08 -9.62 -14.41
C ASN A 116 10.54 -8.24 -13.96
N ALA A 117 9.42 -8.19 -13.23
CA ALA A 117 8.82 -6.95 -12.75
C ALA A 117 9.10 -6.70 -11.26
N VAL A 118 9.44 -7.73 -10.50
CA VAL A 118 9.66 -7.68 -9.05
C VAL A 118 11.04 -8.23 -8.71
N ALA A 119 11.92 -7.37 -8.23
CA ALA A 119 13.27 -7.75 -7.84
C ALA A 119 13.29 -8.77 -6.68
N ASN A 120 14.29 -9.66 -6.69
CA ASN A 120 14.58 -10.61 -5.63
C ASN A 120 14.80 -9.88 -4.29
N PRO A 121 14.04 -10.23 -3.22
CA PRO A 121 14.19 -9.57 -1.92
C PRO A 121 15.58 -9.70 -1.29
N PHE A 122 16.34 -10.74 -1.65
CA PHE A 122 17.69 -11.00 -1.14
C PHE A 122 18.76 -10.86 -2.23
N GLY A 123 18.42 -10.27 -3.39
CA GLY A 123 19.33 -10.14 -4.53
C GLY A 123 20.58 -9.31 -4.23
N ALA A 124 20.51 -8.44 -3.22
CA ALA A 124 21.65 -7.69 -2.74
C ALA A 124 22.71 -8.57 -2.03
N PHE A 125 22.33 -9.73 -1.49
CA PHE A 125 23.21 -10.58 -0.67
C PHE A 125 23.58 -11.91 -1.32
N SER A 126 22.77 -12.38 -2.29
CA SER A 126 22.99 -13.66 -2.96
C SER A 126 22.62 -13.56 -4.43
N SER A 127 23.51 -14.04 -5.29
CA SER A 127 23.25 -14.23 -6.73
C SER A 127 22.35 -15.44 -7.00
N ILE A 128 22.27 -16.39 -6.07
CA ILE A 128 21.42 -17.58 -6.18
C ILE A 128 20.14 -17.36 -5.37
N TYR A 129 19.00 -17.42 -6.06
CA TYR A 129 17.69 -17.36 -5.41
C TYR A 129 16.67 -18.25 -6.09
N HIS A 130 16.30 -19.34 -5.42
CA HIS A 130 15.45 -20.40 -5.98
C HIS A 130 13.99 -19.97 -6.25
N PHE A 131 13.57 -18.81 -5.74
CA PHE A 131 12.24 -18.25 -6.00
C PHE A 131 12.26 -17.15 -7.07
N ALA A 132 13.39 -16.89 -7.72
CA ALA A 132 13.46 -16.09 -8.93
C ALA A 132 13.13 -16.92 -10.16
N ILE A 133 12.52 -16.28 -11.16
CA ILE A 133 12.34 -16.84 -12.50
C ILE A 133 12.74 -15.81 -13.55
N ASP A 134 13.23 -16.30 -14.68
CA ASP A 134 13.46 -15.50 -15.88
C ASP A 134 12.16 -15.47 -16.69
N GLY A 135 11.27 -14.53 -16.36
CA GLY A 135 9.93 -14.44 -16.94
C GLY A 135 8.96 -13.63 -16.09
N ASN A 136 7.66 -13.76 -16.38
CA ASN A 136 6.59 -13.15 -15.59
C ASN A 136 5.81 -14.22 -14.84
N ARG A 137 5.60 -14.03 -13.53
CA ARG A 137 4.75 -14.93 -12.73
C ARG A 137 3.28 -14.70 -13.02
N PHE A 138 2.49 -15.76 -12.97
CA PHE A 138 1.05 -15.63 -13.16
C PHE A 138 0.40 -15.01 -11.92
N ARG A 139 0.07 -13.72 -12.01
CA ARG A 139 -0.49 -12.95 -10.91
C ARG A 139 -1.81 -12.34 -11.34
N ILE A 140 -2.91 -12.85 -10.79
CA ILE A 140 -4.27 -12.44 -11.19
C ILE A 140 -4.50 -10.98 -10.80
N VAL A 141 -4.33 -10.67 -9.51
CA VAL A 141 -4.37 -9.30 -9.00
C VAL A 141 -2.94 -8.75 -9.05
N THR A 142 -2.56 -8.09 -10.13
CA THR A 142 -1.16 -7.76 -10.44
C THR A 142 -0.51 -6.85 -9.38
N SER A 143 -1.30 -6.02 -8.69
CA SER A 143 -0.89 -5.17 -7.57
C SER A 143 -0.76 -5.89 -6.23
N SER A 144 -1.06 -7.20 -6.14
CA SER A 144 -1.03 -7.97 -4.88
C SER A 144 0.38 -8.09 -4.28
N TRP A 145 1.41 -7.86 -5.07
CA TRP A 145 2.78 -7.90 -4.59
C TRP A 145 3.07 -6.87 -3.50
N SER A 146 2.65 -5.62 -3.66
CA SER A 146 2.88 -4.59 -2.64
C SER A 146 2.08 -4.87 -1.37
N VAL A 147 0.93 -5.55 -1.51
CA VAL A 147 0.14 -6.04 -0.37
C VAL A 147 0.87 -7.19 0.33
N GLY A 148 1.55 -8.06 -0.42
CA GLY A 148 2.44 -9.08 0.15
C GLY A 148 3.56 -8.45 0.97
N VAL A 149 4.25 -7.45 0.41
CA VAL A 149 5.26 -6.65 1.11
C VAL A 149 4.67 -6.00 2.37
N GLU A 150 3.48 -5.40 2.27
CA GLU A 150 2.79 -4.79 3.40
C GLU A 150 2.50 -5.81 4.52
N ILE A 151 2.01 -7.01 4.20
CA ILE A 151 1.75 -8.09 5.18
C ILE A 151 3.05 -8.52 5.87
N THR A 152 4.14 -8.68 5.12
CA THR A 152 5.45 -9.00 5.69
C THR A 152 5.93 -7.89 6.64
N CYS A 153 5.79 -6.62 6.25
CA CYS A 153 6.14 -5.50 7.12
C CYS A 153 5.21 -5.38 8.35
N TYR A 154 3.93 -5.77 8.26
CA TYR A 154 3.06 -5.86 9.43
C TYR A 154 3.57 -6.89 10.43
N PHE A 155 4.07 -8.02 9.95
CA PHE A 155 4.70 -9.03 10.79
C PHE A 155 5.98 -8.47 11.46
N LEU A 156 6.84 -7.79 10.71
CA LEU A 156 8.04 -7.16 11.26
C LEU A 156 7.73 -6.06 12.29
N LEU A 157 6.68 -5.27 12.08
CA LEU A 157 6.16 -4.31 13.05
C LEU A 157 5.71 -4.99 14.33
N TRP A 158 4.86 -6.01 14.20
CA TRP A 158 4.38 -6.78 15.35
C TRP A 158 5.53 -7.45 16.12
N LEU A 159 6.48 -8.07 15.42
CA LEU A 159 7.56 -8.83 16.03
C LEU A 159 8.57 -7.90 16.71
N PHE A 160 9.06 -6.88 16.00
CA PHE A 160 10.24 -6.10 16.38
C PHE A 160 10.06 -4.58 16.24
N ILE A 161 9.77 -4.06 15.04
CA ILE A 161 9.93 -2.63 14.73
C ILE A 161 9.05 -1.74 15.62
N ALA A 162 7.80 -2.14 15.87
CA ALA A 162 6.84 -1.33 16.63
C ALA A 162 6.98 -1.45 18.15
N ARG A 163 7.88 -2.29 18.68
CA ARG A 163 7.95 -2.59 20.13
C ARG A 163 8.22 -1.36 20.97
N ASN A 164 9.16 -0.52 20.57
CA ASN A 164 9.45 0.74 21.23
C ASN A 164 10.15 1.73 20.26
N LYS A 165 10.42 2.94 20.74
CA LYS A 165 11.10 3.97 19.94
C LYS A 165 12.50 3.54 19.50
N PHE A 166 13.22 2.79 20.34
CA PHE A 166 14.57 2.32 20.03
C PHE A 166 14.55 1.32 18.87
N THR A 167 13.69 0.30 18.90
CA THR A 167 13.56 -0.67 17.79
C THR A 167 13.16 -0.01 16.49
N ALA A 168 12.28 1.01 16.53
CA ALA A 168 11.90 1.78 15.34
C ALA A 168 13.10 2.55 14.76
N ILE A 169 13.92 3.20 15.60
CA ILE A 169 15.13 3.93 15.17
C ILE A 169 16.17 2.96 14.62
N THR A 170 16.45 1.86 15.32
CA THR A 170 17.38 0.83 14.86
C THR A 170 16.96 0.28 13.51
N SER A 171 15.67 0.06 13.29
CA SER A 171 15.15 -0.43 12.01
C SER A 171 15.31 0.60 10.88
N ILE A 172 15.12 1.90 11.17
CA ILE A 172 15.44 2.97 10.21
C ILE A 172 16.92 2.95 9.85
N LEU A 173 17.81 2.88 10.84
CA LEU A 173 19.26 2.87 10.61
C LEU A 173 19.70 1.66 9.78
N LEU A 174 19.23 0.45 10.14
CA LEU A 174 19.52 -0.77 9.38
C LEU A 174 18.97 -0.69 7.95
N SER A 175 17.78 -0.14 7.75
CA SER A 175 17.23 0.03 6.41
C SER A 175 18.01 1.08 5.61
N LEU A 176 18.45 2.18 6.22
CA LEU A 176 19.31 3.16 5.54
C LEU A 176 20.64 2.53 5.12
N LEU A 177 21.24 1.68 5.96
CA LEU A 177 22.44 0.91 5.61
C LEU A 177 22.19 -0.04 4.44
N TYR A 178 21.06 -0.76 4.43
CA TYR A 178 20.66 -1.60 3.30
C TYR A 178 20.53 -0.80 2.01
N HIS A 179 19.84 0.34 2.04
CA HIS A 179 19.69 1.20 0.88
C HIS A 179 21.04 1.74 0.39
N ALA A 180 21.90 2.23 1.30
CA ALA A 180 23.24 2.70 0.95
C ALA A 180 24.06 1.58 0.30
N TYR A 181 24.04 0.37 0.88
CA TYR A 181 24.70 -0.80 0.32
C TYR A 181 24.21 -1.12 -1.10
N VAL A 182 22.89 -1.14 -1.31
CA VAL A 182 22.28 -1.39 -2.62
C VAL A 182 22.72 -0.35 -3.65
N TYR A 183 22.70 0.94 -3.33
CA TYR A 183 23.09 1.98 -4.28
C TYR A 183 24.58 2.04 -4.56
N VAL A 184 25.43 1.76 -3.56
CA VAL A 184 26.89 1.80 -3.71
C VAL A 184 27.42 0.56 -4.43
N VAL A 185 26.87 -0.62 -4.16
CA VAL A 185 27.40 -1.90 -4.68
C VAL A 185 26.66 -2.38 -5.91
N HIS A 186 25.33 -2.25 -5.93
CA HIS A 186 24.48 -2.83 -6.99
C HIS A 186 23.92 -1.79 -7.96
N HIS A 187 24.02 -0.50 -7.64
CA HIS A 187 23.49 0.61 -8.43
C HIS A 187 22.02 0.41 -8.88
N SER A 188 21.22 -0.26 -8.06
CA SER A 188 19.87 -0.71 -8.44
C SER A 188 18.77 -0.01 -7.65
N PHE A 189 17.96 0.80 -8.34
CA PHE A 189 16.74 1.35 -7.76
C PHE A 189 15.73 0.24 -7.43
N ASP A 190 15.64 -0.80 -8.26
CA ASP A 190 14.67 -1.87 -8.09
C ASP A 190 14.90 -2.63 -6.78
N MET A 191 16.15 -2.93 -6.44
CA MET A 191 16.49 -3.52 -5.14
C MET A 191 16.23 -2.55 -3.95
N ALA A 192 16.26 -1.25 -4.19
CA ALA A 192 15.96 -0.22 -3.18
C ALA A 192 14.46 0.17 -3.11
N TYR A 193 13.61 -0.48 -3.91
CA TYR A 193 12.16 -0.22 -3.93
C TYR A 193 11.33 -1.48 -3.72
N PHE A 194 11.59 -2.55 -4.48
CA PHE A 194 10.70 -3.71 -4.49
C PHE A 194 10.79 -4.58 -3.22
N PRO A 195 11.97 -5.02 -2.77
CA PRO A 195 12.08 -5.90 -1.61
C PRO A 195 11.34 -5.40 -0.36
N PHE A 196 10.74 -6.29 0.42
CA PHE A 196 10.19 -5.91 1.72
C PHE A 196 11.27 -5.32 2.65
N LEU A 197 12.54 -5.70 2.44
CA LEU A 197 13.71 -5.10 3.10
C LEU A 197 13.79 -3.59 2.84
N ALA A 198 13.62 -3.16 1.57
CA ALA A 198 13.57 -1.75 1.21
C ALA A 198 12.34 -1.06 1.84
N ALA A 199 11.18 -1.72 1.81
CA ALA A 199 9.96 -1.18 2.40
C ALA A 199 10.05 -1.00 3.93
N THR A 200 11.00 -1.66 4.62
CA THR A 200 11.16 -1.46 6.07
C THR A 200 11.48 -0.01 6.44
N LEU A 201 12.13 0.77 5.56
CA LEU A 201 12.40 2.20 5.80
C LEU A 201 11.11 3.00 6.00
N PRO A 202 10.20 3.12 5.01
CA PRO A 202 8.98 3.91 5.18
C PRO A 202 8.09 3.37 6.31
N PHE A 203 7.98 2.05 6.48
CA PHE A 203 7.23 1.47 7.61
C PHE A 203 7.81 1.86 8.97
N SER A 204 9.14 1.81 9.13
CA SER A 204 9.81 2.19 10.38
C SER A 204 9.72 3.69 10.64
N MET A 205 9.77 4.53 9.60
CA MET A 205 9.50 5.97 9.71
C MET A 205 8.08 6.25 10.21
N GLY A 206 7.08 5.55 9.67
CA GLY A 206 5.71 5.60 10.17
C GLY A 206 5.60 5.20 11.65
N SER A 207 6.27 4.12 12.03
CA SER A 207 6.33 3.64 13.42
C SER A 207 6.98 4.68 14.36
N LEU A 208 8.09 5.31 13.95
CA LEU A 208 8.69 6.41 14.69
C LEU A 208 7.74 7.61 14.80
N GLY A 209 7.00 7.89 13.73
CA GLY A 209 5.91 8.86 13.70
C GLY A 209 4.90 8.63 14.81
N TYR A 210 4.50 7.37 15.06
CA TYR A 210 3.66 7.04 16.21
C TYR A 210 4.34 7.40 17.53
N PHE A 211 5.60 7.09 17.77
CA PHE A 211 6.22 7.48 19.06
C PHE A 211 6.34 9.00 19.23
N ALA A 212 6.49 9.75 18.13
CA ALA A 212 6.45 11.21 18.14
C ALA A 212 5.03 11.79 18.31
N HIS A 213 3.99 11.08 17.85
CA HIS A 213 2.62 11.60 17.75
C HIS A 213 1.99 11.96 19.09
N ARG A 214 2.47 11.33 20.17
CA ARG A 214 1.98 11.52 21.55
C ARG A 214 2.19 12.95 22.05
N LYS A 215 3.13 13.71 21.46
CA LYS A 215 3.39 15.11 21.80
C LYS A 215 2.40 16.09 21.17
N PHE A 216 1.62 15.68 20.17
CA PHE A 216 0.73 16.58 19.44
C PHE A 216 -0.72 16.40 19.89
N LYS A 217 -1.42 17.51 20.14
CA LYS A 217 -2.86 17.51 20.46
C LYS A 217 -3.71 17.45 19.18
N ALA A 218 -4.96 16.98 19.31
CA ALA A 218 -5.92 17.05 18.21
C ALA A 218 -6.24 18.51 17.87
N MET A 219 -6.47 18.79 16.59
CA MET A 219 -6.79 20.11 16.08
C MET A 219 -8.20 20.06 15.46
N TYR A 220 -9.13 20.79 16.06
CA TYR A 220 -10.48 20.94 15.52
C TYR A 220 -10.47 22.11 14.56
N LEU A 221 -10.63 21.82 13.27
CA LEU A 221 -10.62 22.82 12.22
C LEU A 221 -11.98 22.88 11.53
N SER A 222 -12.30 24.06 11.01
CA SER A 222 -13.38 24.19 10.06
C SER A 222 -13.07 23.37 8.79
N PRO A 223 -14.10 22.87 8.07
CA PRO A 223 -13.90 22.07 6.86
C PRO A 223 -12.97 22.72 5.83
N HIS A 224 -13.15 24.01 5.56
CA HIS A 224 -12.35 24.75 4.59
C HIS A 224 -10.85 24.78 4.95
N LYS A 225 -10.50 25.03 6.21
CA LYS A 225 -9.10 25.00 6.67
C LYS A 225 -8.51 23.59 6.57
N ALA A 226 -9.29 22.58 6.93
CA ALA A 226 -8.86 21.18 6.85
C ALA A 226 -8.60 20.72 5.40
N PHE A 227 -9.47 21.12 4.46
CA PHE A 227 -9.27 20.88 3.04
C PHE A 227 -8.06 21.65 2.51
N LEU A 228 -7.91 22.93 2.85
CA LEU A 228 -6.75 23.73 2.45
C LEU A 228 -5.44 23.06 2.87
N ILE A 229 -5.30 22.64 4.13
CA ILE A 229 -4.10 21.93 4.60
C ILE A 229 -3.90 20.62 3.83
N THR A 230 -4.97 19.87 3.56
CA THR A 230 -4.88 18.62 2.80
C THR A 230 -4.40 18.87 1.37
N PHE A 231 -4.90 19.92 0.71
CA PHE A 231 -4.47 20.30 -0.63
C PHE A 231 -3.05 20.85 -0.66
N ILE A 232 -2.60 21.55 0.39
CA ILE A 232 -1.19 21.93 0.54
C ILE A 232 -0.31 20.68 0.65
N CYS A 233 -0.69 19.69 1.46
CA CYS A 233 0.05 18.42 1.53
C CYS A 233 0.11 17.70 0.17
N ILE A 234 -1.01 17.67 -0.56
CA ILE A 234 -1.07 17.11 -1.92
C ILE A 234 -0.17 17.90 -2.88
N GLY A 235 -0.21 19.23 -2.83
CA GLY A 235 0.64 20.10 -3.64
C GLY A 235 2.13 19.85 -3.38
N ILE A 236 2.55 19.74 -2.12
CA ILE A 236 3.93 19.42 -1.74
C ILE A 236 4.34 18.05 -2.31
N PHE A 237 3.48 17.04 -2.21
CA PHE A 237 3.72 15.72 -2.79
C PHE A 237 3.88 15.78 -4.32
N ILE A 238 2.96 16.46 -5.02
CA ILE A 238 2.99 16.61 -6.49
C ILE A 238 4.24 17.37 -6.91
N THR A 239 4.59 18.46 -6.22
CA THR A 239 5.82 19.22 -6.52
C THR A 239 7.06 18.36 -6.33
N ASN A 240 7.17 17.59 -5.25
CA ASN A 240 8.31 16.69 -5.03
C ASN A 240 8.42 15.62 -6.14
N TRP A 241 7.31 15.01 -6.53
CA TRP A 241 7.26 14.07 -7.66
C TRP A 241 7.59 14.72 -9.00
N HIS A 242 7.11 15.94 -9.26
CA HIS A 242 7.38 16.65 -10.50
C HIS A 242 8.87 17.03 -10.59
N LEU A 243 9.44 17.55 -9.49
CA LEU A 243 10.88 17.82 -9.39
C LEU A 243 11.71 16.56 -9.61
N TYR A 244 11.25 15.41 -9.09
CA TYR A 244 11.90 14.12 -9.33
C TYR A 244 11.90 13.77 -10.82
N THR A 245 10.76 13.97 -11.48
CA THR A 245 10.56 13.62 -12.89
C THR A 245 11.41 14.48 -13.82
N ILE A 246 11.47 15.79 -13.60
CA ILE A 246 12.32 16.69 -14.42
C ILE A 246 13.82 16.51 -14.14
N ASN A 247 14.18 16.01 -12.95
CA ASN A 247 15.56 15.67 -12.58
C ASN A 247 15.84 14.16 -12.70
N ALA A 248 15.12 13.43 -13.57
CA ALA A 248 15.22 11.96 -13.61
C ALA A 248 16.65 11.44 -13.82
N LEU A 249 17.47 12.17 -14.58
CA LEU A 249 18.89 11.86 -14.84
C LEU A 249 19.87 12.61 -13.92
N GLY A 250 19.37 13.44 -12.99
CA GLY A 250 20.18 14.27 -12.11
C GLY A 250 20.50 13.60 -10.78
N GLN A 251 21.57 14.06 -10.13
CA GLN A 251 22.01 13.58 -8.81
C GLN A 251 20.96 13.78 -7.70
N TYR A 252 19.97 14.67 -7.92
CA TYR A 252 18.90 14.97 -6.96
C TYR A 252 17.74 13.96 -6.93
N ASN A 253 17.65 13.05 -7.92
CA ASN A 253 16.58 12.04 -8.02
C ASN A 253 16.46 11.22 -6.72
N ILE A 254 17.59 10.70 -6.23
CA ILE A 254 17.64 9.88 -5.02
C ILE A 254 17.19 10.67 -3.78
N ILE A 255 17.58 11.94 -3.68
CA ILE A 255 17.21 12.81 -2.56
C ILE A 255 15.69 13.01 -2.56
N LEU A 256 15.09 13.35 -3.71
CA LEU A 256 13.66 13.59 -3.84
C LEU A 256 12.82 12.33 -3.56
N TYR A 257 13.33 11.15 -3.92
CA TYR A 257 12.71 9.87 -3.57
C TYR A 257 12.64 9.66 -2.04
N TYR A 258 13.71 9.95 -1.30
CA TYR A 258 13.67 9.83 0.17
C TYR A 258 12.93 10.97 0.85
N THR A 259 12.98 12.19 0.30
CA THR A 259 12.16 13.33 0.75
C THR A 259 10.67 12.98 0.70
N ASN A 260 10.23 12.13 -0.24
CA ASN A 260 8.85 11.63 -0.28
C ASN A 260 8.43 10.92 1.02
N ASN A 261 9.32 10.14 1.65
CA ASN A 261 9.03 9.48 2.92
C ASN A 261 8.87 10.49 4.07
N VAL A 262 9.66 11.56 4.06
CA VAL A 262 9.56 12.67 5.03
C VAL A 262 8.25 13.44 4.84
N ILE A 263 7.90 13.77 3.59
CA ILE A 263 6.62 14.40 3.24
C ILE A 263 5.44 13.52 3.70
N ALA A 264 5.51 12.21 3.45
CA ALA A 264 4.48 11.27 3.86
C ALA A 264 4.33 11.22 5.40
N LEU A 265 5.44 11.22 6.13
CA LEU A 265 5.44 11.21 7.59
C LEU A 265 4.81 12.49 8.14
N PHE A 266 5.22 13.66 7.64
CA PHE A 266 4.66 14.95 8.05
C PHE A 266 3.17 15.03 7.71
N THR A 267 2.79 14.67 6.49
CA THR A 267 1.39 14.62 6.04
C THR A 267 0.55 13.71 6.95
N THR A 268 1.09 12.54 7.32
CA THR A 268 0.41 11.61 8.24
C THR A 268 0.18 12.25 9.61
N LEU A 269 1.21 12.86 10.20
CA LEU A 269 1.13 13.49 11.52
C LEU A 269 0.14 14.66 11.55
N VAL A 270 0.15 15.52 10.52
CA VAL A 270 -0.76 16.66 10.39
C VAL A 270 -2.19 16.18 10.18
N LEU A 271 -2.44 15.36 9.15
CA LEU A 271 -3.81 15.00 8.75
C LEU A 271 -4.52 14.04 9.71
N LEU A 272 -3.78 13.31 10.54
CA LEU A 272 -4.35 12.46 11.59
C LEU A 272 -4.98 13.29 12.71
N LYS A 273 -4.36 14.43 13.07
CA LYS A 273 -4.78 15.26 14.19
C LYS A 273 -5.93 16.20 13.82
N ILE A 274 -6.16 16.44 12.53
CA ILE A 274 -7.27 17.26 12.04
C ILE A 274 -8.60 16.50 12.19
N LYS A 275 -9.49 17.07 13.00
CA LYS A 275 -10.88 16.63 13.18
C LYS A 275 -11.84 17.65 12.58
N THR A 276 -12.94 17.16 12.02
CA THR A 276 -13.99 17.97 11.40
C THR A 276 -15.37 17.53 11.89
N ASN A 277 -16.45 18.10 11.34
CA ASN A 277 -17.80 17.66 11.70
C ASN A 277 -18.03 16.17 11.31
N ILE A 278 -18.97 15.53 12.02
CA ILE A 278 -19.21 14.09 11.92
C ILE A 278 -19.69 13.64 10.53
N HIS A 279 -20.44 14.49 9.82
CA HIS A 279 -20.93 14.18 8.48
C HIS A 279 -19.78 14.10 7.48
N LEU A 280 -18.90 15.10 7.50
CA LEU A 280 -17.70 15.12 6.67
C LEU A 280 -16.74 13.98 7.02
N GLU A 281 -16.57 13.65 8.30
CA GLU A 281 -15.74 12.50 8.69
C GLU A 281 -16.25 11.17 8.14
N LYS A 282 -17.57 10.97 8.05
CA LYS A 282 -18.17 9.78 7.41
C LYS A 282 -17.87 9.74 5.92
N ILE A 283 -18.00 10.86 5.21
CA ILE A 283 -17.67 10.96 3.78
C ILE A 283 -16.18 10.66 3.54
N LEU A 284 -15.29 11.28 4.31
CA LEU A 284 -13.84 11.08 4.18
C LEU A 284 -13.46 9.63 4.51
N LYS A 285 -14.12 9.01 5.50
CA LYS A 285 -13.93 7.59 5.78
C LYS A 285 -14.30 6.74 4.56
N TRP A 286 -15.41 7.05 3.90
CA TRP A 286 -15.86 6.31 2.71
C TRP A 286 -14.83 6.37 1.57
N PHE A 287 -14.24 7.53 1.29
CA PHE A 287 -13.10 7.64 0.36
C PHE A 287 -11.91 6.75 0.77
N GLY A 288 -11.59 6.74 2.07
CA GLY A 288 -10.54 5.88 2.61
C GLY A 288 -10.87 4.38 2.54
N ASP A 289 -12.15 4.01 2.62
CA ASP A 289 -12.61 2.63 2.47
C ASP A 289 -12.46 2.17 1.01
N LEU A 290 -12.72 3.05 0.03
CA LEU A 290 -12.56 2.78 -1.40
C LEU A 290 -11.11 2.61 -1.85
N ALA A 291 -10.15 3.25 -1.17
CA ALA A 291 -8.76 3.28 -1.60
C ALA A 291 -8.14 1.89 -1.83
N TYR A 292 -8.48 0.89 -1.00
CA TYR A 292 -7.95 -0.47 -1.14
C TYR A 292 -8.64 -1.26 -2.28
N PRO A 293 -9.98 -1.33 -2.36
CA PRO A 293 -10.65 -1.97 -3.49
C PRO A 293 -10.24 -1.44 -4.86
N ILE A 294 -10.16 -0.12 -5.06
CA ILE A 294 -9.76 0.45 -6.36
C ILE A 294 -8.30 0.12 -6.68
N PHE A 295 -7.42 0.07 -5.66
CA PHE A 295 -6.02 -0.33 -5.80
C PHE A 295 -5.87 -1.79 -6.28
N LEU A 296 -6.76 -2.68 -5.82
CA LEU A 296 -6.76 -4.08 -6.23
C LEU A 296 -7.27 -4.27 -7.66
N CYS A 297 -8.34 -3.56 -8.05
CA CYS A 297 -9.06 -3.86 -9.28
C CYS A 297 -8.66 -3.00 -10.49
N GLN A 298 -7.74 -2.05 -10.32
CA GLN A 298 -7.37 -1.06 -11.33
C GLN A 298 -7.01 -1.64 -12.70
N TYR A 299 -6.29 -2.77 -12.74
CA TYR A 299 -5.95 -3.41 -14.00
C TYR A 299 -7.14 -4.11 -14.66
N PHE A 300 -8.12 -4.58 -13.88
CA PHE A 300 -9.38 -5.11 -14.45
C PHE A 300 -10.20 -3.98 -15.06
N GLY A 301 -10.31 -2.84 -14.38
CA GLY A 301 -10.96 -1.66 -14.95
C GLY A 301 -10.25 -1.16 -16.21
N GLY A 302 -8.91 -1.13 -16.20
CA GLY A 302 -8.09 -0.80 -17.36
C GLY A 302 -8.28 -1.79 -18.52
N PHE A 303 -8.37 -3.09 -18.24
CA PHE A 303 -8.56 -4.11 -19.26
C PHE A 303 -9.93 -4.00 -19.94
N LEU A 304 -10.99 -3.81 -19.15
CA LEU A 304 -12.34 -3.58 -19.69
C LEU A 304 -12.40 -2.30 -20.54
N ALA A 305 -11.71 -1.24 -20.09
CA ALA A 305 -11.59 -0.01 -20.87
C ALA A 305 -10.81 -0.22 -22.19
N TRP A 306 -9.70 -0.97 -22.14
CA TRP A 306 -8.89 -1.30 -23.31
C TRP A 306 -9.69 -2.06 -24.38
N LEU A 307 -10.50 -3.03 -23.96
CA LEU A 307 -11.41 -3.75 -24.86
C LEU A 307 -12.47 -2.83 -25.45
N ALA A 308 -13.06 -1.95 -24.65
CA ALA A 308 -14.10 -1.03 -25.09
C ALA A 308 -13.62 -0.03 -26.15
N ILE A 309 -12.33 0.30 -26.16
CA ILE A 309 -11.71 1.19 -27.17
C ILE A 309 -11.03 0.41 -28.32
N GLY A 310 -11.29 -0.88 -28.46
CA GLY A 310 -10.80 -1.68 -29.59
C GLY A 310 -9.34 -2.16 -29.47
N GLY A 311 -8.78 -2.21 -28.27
CA GLY A 311 -7.46 -2.78 -28.03
C GLY A 311 -6.28 -1.85 -28.36
N GLU A 312 -6.50 -0.54 -28.41
CA GLU A 312 -5.47 0.46 -28.71
C GLU A 312 -4.33 0.52 -27.67
N ASN A 313 -3.21 1.16 -28.03
CA ASN A 313 -2.06 1.33 -27.16
C ASN A 313 -2.42 2.04 -25.84
N ARG A 314 -1.73 1.64 -24.76
CA ARG A 314 -1.90 2.23 -23.42
C ARG A 314 -1.74 3.75 -23.44
N GLY A 315 -2.60 4.45 -22.72
CA GLY A 315 -2.61 5.92 -22.74
C GLY A 315 -3.75 6.54 -21.93
N LEU A 316 -3.96 7.84 -22.17
CA LEU A 316 -4.96 8.62 -21.43
C LEU A 316 -6.38 8.09 -21.62
N SER A 317 -6.71 7.53 -22.78
CA SER A 317 -8.02 6.92 -23.08
C SER A 317 -8.34 5.75 -22.13
N ILE A 318 -7.41 4.82 -21.94
CA ILE A 318 -7.56 3.70 -20.99
C ILE A 318 -7.73 4.22 -19.56
N PHE A 319 -6.99 5.25 -19.17
CA PHE A 319 -7.16 5.84 -17.85
C PHE A 319 -8.53 6.50 -17.67
N LEU A 320 -8.96 7.34 -18.61
CA LEU A 320 -10.22 8.08 -18.54
C LEU A 320 -11.44 7.16 -18.43
N LEU A 321 -11.42 6.00 -19.10
CA LEU A 321 -12.49 5.02 -19.03
C LEU A 321 -12.28 3.99 -17.90
N GLY A 322 -11.05 3.51 -17.72
CA GLY A 322 -10.71 2.47 -16.75
C GLY A 322 -10.74 2.93 -15.31
N TYR A 323 -10.48 4.21 -15.03
CA TYR A 323 -10.55 4.74 -13.67
C TYR A 323 -11.98 4.78 -13.11
N PRO A 324 -13.00 5.33 -13.83
CA PRO A 324 -14.40 5.19 -13.44
C PRO A 324 -14.85 3.74 -13.24
N ILE A 325 -14.46 2.83 -14.15
CA ILE A 325 -14.77 1.40 -14.02
C ILE A 325 -14.17 0.83 -12.73
N SER A 326 -12.92 1.17 -12.43
CA SER A 326 -12.25 0.75 -11.19
C SER A 326 -12.94 1.28 -9.94
N ILE A 327 -13.41 2.53 -9.96
CA ILE A 327 -14.22 3.10 -8.87
C ILE A 327 -15.52 2.32 -8.72
N ALA A 328 -16.23 2.02 -9.81
CA ALA A 328 -17.49 1.27 -9.78
C ALA A 328 -17.29 -0.13 -9.18
N LEU A 329 -16.28 -0.88 -9.64
CA LEU A 329 -15.90 -2.19 -9.09
C LEU A 329 -15.52 -2.08 -7.59
N GLY A 330 -14.79 -1.03 -7.23
CA GLY A 330 -14.45 -0.74 -5.83
C GLY A 330 -15.67 -0.48 -4.95
N ILE A 331 -16.64 0.29 -5.43
CA ILE A 331 -17.91 0.56 -4.72
C ILE A 331 -18.69 -0.75 -4.51
N VAL A 332 -18.80 -1.58 -5.54
CA VAL A 332 -19.45 -2.90 -5.45
C VAL A 332 -18.78 -3.74 -4.35
N CYS A 333 -17.46 -3.83 -4.36
CA CYS A 333 -16.70 -4.55 -3.33
C CYS A 333 -16.93 -3.96 -1.92
N VAL A 334 -16.94 -2.63 -1.77
CA VAL A 334 -17.21 -2.01 -0.47
C VAL A 334 -18.59 -2.37 0.06
N ILE A 335 -19.61 -2.34 -0.80
CA ILE A 335 -20.99 -2.61 -0.41
C ILE A 335 -21.19 -4.09 -0.07
N LEU A 336 -20.71 -4.99 -0.92
CA LEU A 336 -20.95 -6.43 -0.80
C LEU A 336 -20.03 -7.12 0.21
N ILE A 337 -18.79 -6.63 0.36
CA ILE A 337 -17.74 -7.32 1.12
C ILE A 337 -17.34 -6.53 2.36
N ASP A 338 -16.88 -5.28 2.22
CA ASP A 338 -16.31 -4.55 3.36
C ASP A 338 -17.39 -4.17 4.40
N LYS A 339 -18.55 -3.66 3.96
CA LYS A 339 -19.62 -3.20 4.86
C LYS A 339 -20.12 -4.29 5.82
N PRO A 340 -20.44 -5.52 5.38
CA PRO A 340 -20.84 -6.61 6.28
C PRO A 340 -19.79 -6.92 7.36
N LEU A 341 -18.51 -6.79 7.01
CA LEU A 341 -17.40 -7.14 7.90
C LEU A 341 -17.07 -6.06 8.92
N ILE A 342 -17.61 -4.84 8.80
CA ILE A 342 -17.38 -3.75 9.76
C ILE A 342 -17.77 -4.18 11.18
N LYS A 343 -18.94 -4.79 11.35
CA LYS A 343 -19.46 -5.21 12.66
C LYS A 343 -18.58 -6.30 13.29
N ILE A 344 -18.20 -7.31 12.51
CA ILE A 344 -17.34 -8.42 12.96
C ILE A 344 -15.97 -7.87 13.40
N ARG A 345 -15.37 -7.00 12.60
CA ARG A 345 -14.07 -6.38 12.91
C ARG A 345 -14.13 -5.42 14.09
N ALA A 346 -15.26 -4.75 14.31
CA ALA A 346 -15.47 -3.91 15.48
C ALA A 346 -15.56 -4.75 16.76
N LYS A 347 -16.27 -5.89 16.72
CA LYS A 347 -16.35 -6.83 17.85
C LYS A 347 -14.96 -7.34 18.26
N ILE A 348 -14.14 -7.78 17.31
CA ILE A 348 -12.76 -8.23 17.59
C ILE A 348 -11.92 -7.14 18.30
N ARG A 349 -12.12 -5.87 17.94
CA ARG A 349 -11.42 -4.75 18.59
C ARG A 349 -11.92 -4.53 20.01
N ALA A 350 -13.24 -4.57 20.22
CA ALA A 350 -13.84 -4.44 21.54
C ALA A 350 -13.38 -5.59 22.47
N ASP A 351 -13.38 -6.83 21.97
CA ASP A 351 -12.93 -8.01 22.72
C ASP A 351 -11.44 -7.94 23.09
N ALA A 352 -10.61 -7.36 22.21
CA ALA A 352 -9.21 -7.13 22.53
C ALA A 352 -9.04 -6.09 23.65
N GLN A 353 -9.83 -5.01 23.63
CA GLN A 353 -9.79 -3.97 24.66
C GLN A 353 -10.31 -4.45 26.00
N SER A 354 -11.37 -5.27 26.03
CA SER A 354 -11.93 -5.81 27.28
C SER A 354 -10.96 -6.78 27.97
N LYS A 355 -10.34 -7.70 27.24
CA LYS A 355 -9.32 -8.62 27.78
C LYS A 355 -8.16 -7.88 28.43
N ASN A 356 -7.66 -6.83 27.78
CA ASN A 356 -6.57 -6.03 28.32
C ASN A 356 -6.96 -5.29 29.61
N ASN A 357 -8.21 -4.85 29.74
CA ASN A 357 -8.69 -4.19 30.96
C ASN A 357 -8.82 -5.18 32.12
N GLN A 358 -9.24 -6.43 31.86
CA GLN A 358 -9.34 -7.48 32.87
C GLN A 358 -7.96 -7.88 33.42
N GLU A 359 -6.97 -8.08 32.55
CA GLU A 359 -5.60 -8.43 32.96
C GLU A 359 -4.92 -7.34 33.81
N ASN A 360 -5.26 -6.06 33.57
CA ASN A 360 -4.76 -4.95 34.38
C ASN A 360 -5.48 -4.80 35.72
N SER A 361 -6.73 -5.27 35.85
CA SER A 361 -7.48 -5.24 37.12
C SER A 361 -7.13 -6.40 38.06
N SER A 362 -6.48 -7.45 37.55
CA SER A 362 -6.02 -8.61 38.32
C SER A 362 -4.57 -8.52 38.81
N ARG A 363 -3.91 -7.38 38.57
CA ARG A 363 -2.56 -7.04 39.06
C ARG A 363 -2.67 -5.85 39.99
#